data_AF-A0ABD6E826-F1
#
_entry.id   AF-A0ABD6E826-F1
#
_cell.length_a   1.000
_cell.length_b   1.000
_cell.length_c   1.000
_cell.angle_alpha   90.00
_cell.angle_beta   90.00
_cell.angle_gamma   90.00
#
_symmetry.space_group_name_H-M   'P 1'
#
loop_
_entity.id
_entity.type
_entity.pdbx_description
1 polymer ?
#
loop_
_entity_poly.entity_id
_entity_poly.type
_entity_poly.pdbx_seq_one_letter_code
_entity_poly.pdbx_strand_id
1 'polypeptide(L)'
;MNKIMIISMSIALTTIIVPIHNVEFFYSNNINENIIFECSKEIVNDEIEYWALLIAGGIYANNPAKRLDPPPIVCNMLHKTLLISERWDENHIKSITWKNATHIEIIKGFQWLDQMEDENDICLIYFNTHGGSFPFDFPPLDEEDGKDEIIPTYNSWFPIRNPFTQLPFTNPFGFMTDDEINYFINRLESHGICMIFDSCHSGGFNDNWSFAYNEQRFDFASELGKDFEGKNRVIITSCSEEELTYGANWFSYYLRKGMQGYADSNSDGLCSAEEVFNYTKPFILDMDGVYPDTMYPQIFDDYPGELLLTEVEMPPLSPIVKGENIVKTNITYHYQIYSEDAEGDKIKYFIDWGDGSNDSTDFHDSGKTVNISHNWSNSGTYTIKLEATDEKGVTIDDGLIITVTDTYLADQRQVKVDHGVIRLNIPYFWLHYIDNTYWLAQSFIPSFNTLAKVELGFQSSGIDEAIVSIRAELNGSDLAFSSLIPPSHDWNGWFYEWHAPDWVMFDFPDIELILGKEYYIVARQSTGIWGDFLSWTDDNPYINGSIYFSEDAGETWKIFNERPNVEFNTDVNFVTYGV
;
A
#
# COMPACT_ATOMS: atom_id res chain seq x y z
N MET A 1 16.84 62.65 -14.87
CA MET A 1 17.07 62.62 -13.41
C MET A 1 16.26 61.45 -12.87
N ASN A 2 16.91 60.31 -12.64
CA ASN A 2 16.38 59.11 -11.98
C ASN A 2 17.59 58.18 -11.77
N LYS A 3 17.93 57.85 -10.52
CA LYS A 3 18.84 56.76 -10.18
C LYS A 3 18.52 56.21 -8.78
N ILE A 4 18.68 54.90 -8.70
CA ILE A 4 18.42 53.91 -7.64
C ILE A 4 19.28 54.14 -6.39
N MET A 5 18.75 53.83 -5.20
CA MET A 5 19.57 53.39 -4.05
C MET A 5 18.77 52.51 -3.06
N ILE A 6 19.41 51.42 -2.66
CA ILE A 6 19.00 50.36 -1.73
C ILE A 6 18.92 50.91 -0.29
N ILE A 7 17.94 50.45 0.52
CA ILE A 7 17.97 50.59 1.99
C ILE A 7 17.65 49.24 2.63
N SER A 8 18.66 48.70 3.31
CA SER A 8 18.62 47.64 4.32
C SER A 8 17.88 48.11 5.58
N MET A 9 16.95 47.32 6.10
CA MET A 9 16.38 47.53 7.43
C MET A 9 16.86 46.43 8.39
N SER A 10 17.92 46.75 9.12
CA SER A 10 18.33 46.06 10.34
C SER A 10 17.33 46.38 11.45
N ILE A 11 16.73 45.36 12.07
CA ILE A 11 16.00 45.54 13.34
C ILE A 11 16.98 45.16 14.45
N ALA A 12 17.35 46.18 15.22
CA ALA A 12 18.27 46.09 16.35
C ALA A 12 17.61 45.38 17.54
N LEU A 13 18.31 44.39 18.11
CA LEU A 13 18.14 43.99 19.50
C LEU A 13 18.48 45.20 20.40
N THR A 14 17.50 45.74 21.10
CA THR A 14 17.74 46.51 22.33
C THR A 14 17.22 45.72 23.51
N THR A 15 18.15 45.18 24.28
CA THR A 15 18.01 44.80 25.68
C THR A 15 17.25 45.87 26.48
N ILE A 16 16.10 45.48 27.05
CA ILE A 16 15.46 46.20 28.15
C ILE A 16 15.44 45.24 29.34
N ILE A 17 16.41 45.43 30.23
CA ILE A 17 16.35 44.97 31.61
C ILE A 17 15.38 45.90 32.33
N VAL A 18 14.28 45.37 32.88
CA VAL A 18 13.44 46.07 33.87
C VAL A 18 13.40 45.22 35.13
N PRO A 19 13.61 45.81 36.33
CA PRO A 19 13.77 45.07 37.56
C PRO A 19 12.41 44.55 38.05
N ILE A 20 12.44 43.31 38.55
CA ILE A 20 11.38 42.72 39.36
C ILE A 20 11.17 43.62 40.57
N HIS A 21 10.02 44.29 40.68
CA HIS A 21 9.34 44.61 41.95
C HIS A 21 7.90 45.08 41.66
N ASN A 22 6.94 44.27 42.12
CA ASN A 22 5.53 44.58 42.43
C ASN A 22 4.65 45.20 41.34
N VAL A 23 3.90 44.34 40.64
CA VAL A 23 2.53 44.66 40.18
C VAL A 23 1.62 43.51 40.61
N GLU A 24 0.81 43.78 41.64
CA GLU A 24 -0.25 42.91 42.15
C GLU A 24 -1.38 42.79 41.12
N PHE A 25 -1.71 41.56 40.72
CA PHE A 25 -3.02 41.23 40.13
C PHE A 25 -3.86 40.50 41.18
N PHE A 26 -5.08 41.00 41.37
CA PHE A 26 -6.04 40.58 42.38
C PHE A 26 -6.36 39.08 42.34
N TYR A 27 -5.93 38.35 43.37
CA TYR A 27 -6.55 37.09 43.81
C TYR A 27 -7.59 37.40 44.89
N SER A 28 -8.82 36.93 44.73
CA SER A 28 -9.77 36.80 45.84
C SER A 28 -9.67 35.40 46.44
N ASN A 29 -9.30 35.38 47.72
CA ASN A 29 -9.04 34.24 48.59
C ASN A 29 -10.21 33.26 48.74
N ASN A 30 -9.90 31.96 48.75
CA ASN A 30 -10.13 31.10 49.91
C ASN A 30 -9.24 29.86 49.83
N ILE A 31 -8.20 29.84 50.66
CA ILE A 31 -7.27 28.73 50.89
C ILE A 31 -7.75 27.96 52.13
N ASN A 32 -7.75 26.63 51.99
CA ASN A 32 -7.48 25.61 53.00
C ASN A 32 -7.29 24.33 52.15
N GLU A 33 -6.20 23.59 52.11
CA GLU A 33 -4.95 23.43 52.86
C GLU A 33 -3.90 22.88 51.88
N ASN A 34 -2.63 22.86 52.30
CA ASN A 34 -1.47 22.22 51.65
C ASN A 34 -1.77 21.15 50.58
N ILE A 35 -1.41 21.43 49.32
CA ILE A 35 -1.11 20.38 48.35
C ILE A 35 0.36 20.52 47.99
N ILE A 36 1.16 19.67 48.61
CA ILE A 36 2.48 19.28 48.13
C ILE A 36 2.20 18.50 46.84
N PHE A 37 2.66 18.99 45.68
CA PHE A 37 2.76 18.13 44.51
C PHE A 37 3.98 17.22 44.73
N GLU A 38 3.75 16.09 45.39
CA GLU A 38 4.63 14.94 45.26
C GLU A 38 4.52 14.46 43.82
N CYS A 39 5.57 14.68 43.03
CA CYS A 39 5.83 13.90 41.83
C CYS A 39 6.40 12.57 42.33
N SER A 40 5.53 11.60 42.57
CA SER A 40 5.92 10.21 42.74
C SER A 40 5.62 9.51 41.41
N LYS A 41 6.67 9.24 40.62
CA LYS A 41 6.63 8.20 39.58
C LYS A 41 6.28 6.91 40.35
N GLU A 42 5.05 6.45 40.24
CA GLU A 42 4.59 5.22 40.92
C GLU A 42 5.32 4.04 40.29
N ILE A 43 5.98 3.24 41.13
CA ILE A 43 6.43 1.85 40.94
C ILE A 43 6.98 1.55 39.54
N VAL A 44 8.32 1.55 39.42
CA VAL A 44 9.05 0.86 38.34
C VAL A 44 8.48 -0.56 38.23
N ASN A 45 7.74 -0.83 37.16
CA ASN A 45 7.36 -2.17 36.80
C ASN A 45 8.62 -2.78 36.19
N ASP A 46 9.18 -3.83 36.80
CA ASP A 46 10.40 -4.49 36.30
C ASP A 46 10.14 -5.29 34.99
N GLU A 47 8.98 -5.06 34.36
CA GLU A 47 8.51 -5.69 33.13
C GLU A 47 8.85 -4.75 31.96
N ILE A 48 9.44 -5.30 30.90
CA ILE A 48 9.75 -4.55 29.67
C ILE A 48 8.45 -4.27 28.92
N GLU A 49 8.10 -3.00 28.74
CA GLU A 49 6.95 -2.55 27.97
C GLU A 49 7.38 -1.99 26.60
N TYR A 50 6.49 -2.09 25.61
CA TYR A 50 6.72 -1.58 24.27
C TYR A 50 5.75 -0.42 23.99
N TRP A 51 6.28 0.75 23.69
CA TRP A 51 5.52 1.99 23.47
C TRP A 51 5.73 2.52 22.06
N ALA A 52 4.64 2.86 21.35
CA ALA A 52 4.72 3.36 19.99
C ALA A 52 4.06 4.73 19.81
N LEU A 53 4.75 5.61 19.10
CA LEU A 53 4.20 6.88 18.59
C LEU A 53 4.22 6.86 17.06
N LEU A 54 3.05 6.71 16.45
CA LEU A 54 2.88 6.60 15.00
C LEU A 54 2.31 7.91 14.43
N ILE A 55 3.07 8.61 13.59
CA ILE A 55 2.74 9.94 13.09
C ILE A 55 2.59 9.87 11.56
N ALA A 56 1.40 10.16 11.04
CA ALA A 56 1.17 10.26 9.59
C ALA A 56 0.52 11.58 9.16
N GLY A 57 1.26 12.34 8.36
CA GLY A 57 0.81 13.56 7.70
C GLY A 57 0.52 13.29 6.22
N GLY A 58 -0.70 13.58 5.78
CA GLY A 58 -1.10 13.39 4.37
C GLY A 58 -2.06 14.45 3.83
N ILE A 59 -2.61 15.28 4.70
CA ILE A 59 -3.39 16.46 4.33
C ILE A 59 -2.77 17.64 5.04
N TYR A 60 -2.67 18.76 4.33
CA TYR A 60 -2.14 19.99 4.87
C TYR A 60 -3.17 21.11 4.69
N ALA A 61 -3.54 21.74 5.80
CA ALA A 61 -4.43 22.89 5.80
C ALA A 61 -3.87 23.97 4.87
N ASN A 62 -4.75 24.56 4.07
CA ASN A 62 -4.41 25.62 3.12
C ASN A 62 -3.44 25.22 1.99
N ASN A 63 -3.11 23.92 1.85
CA ASN A 63 -2.27 23.43 0.75
C ASN A 63 -2.69 22.01 0.28
N PRO A 64 -3.87 21.86 -0.34
CA PRO A 64 -4.37 20.56 -0.80
C PRO A 64 -3.55 19.95 -1.95
N ALA A 65 -2.66 20.70 -2.58
CA ALA A 65 -1.80 20.22 -3.67
C ALA A 65 -0.61 19.38 -3.18
N LYS A 66 -0.26 19.45 -1.89
CA LYS A 66 0.73 18.58 -1.23
C LYS A 66 0.06 17.40 -0.52
N ARG A 67 -1.06 16.91 -1.06
CA ARG A 67 -1.70 15.71 -0.51
C ARG A 67 -0.83 14.51 -0.82
N LEU A 68 -0.37 13.83 0.22
CA LEU A 68 0.18 12.49 0.11
C LEU A 68 -1.00 11.55 0.31
N ASP A 69 -1.29 10.68 -0.65
CA ASP A 69 -2.31 9.63 -0.53
C ASP A 69 -1.62 8.25 -0.57
N PRO A 70 -1.85 7.31 0.38
CA PRO A 70 -2.64 7.40 1.62
C PRO A 70 -1.81 7.14 2.91
N PRO A 71 -1.09 8.14 3.46
CA PRO A 71 -0.33 8.07 4.73
C PRO A 71 -1.07 7.46 5.93
N PRO A 72 -2.38 7.69 6.10
CA PRO A 72 -3.09 7.19 7.28
C PRO A 72 -3.43 5.71 7.20
N ILE A 73 -3.44 5.13 6.00
CA ILE A 73 -3.54 3.68 5.82
C ILE A 73 -2.24 3.04 6.29
N VAL A 74 -1.09 3.64 5.96
CA VAL A 74 0.24 3.12 6.35
C VAL A 74 0.40 3.04 7.86
N CYS A 75 0.09 4.10 8.62
CA CYS A 75 0.12 4.05 10.08
C CYS A 75 -0.88 3.04 10.66
N ASN A 76 -2.07 2.88 10.07
CA ASN A 76 -3.05 1.90 10.53
C ASN A 76 -2.54 0.46 10.27
N MET A 77 -1.94 0.21 9.11
CA MET A 77 -1.33 -1.09 8.81
C MET A 77 -0.16 -1.39 9.74
N LEU A 78 0.70 -0.40 10.04
CA LEU A 78 1.78 -0.58 11.00
C LEU A 78 1.24 -0.83 12.40
N HIS A 79 0.24 -0.07 12.87
CA HIS A 79 -0.43 -0.31 14.15
C HIS A 79 -0.94 -1.75 14.24
N LYS A 80 -1.68 -2.22 13.23
CA LYS A 80 -2.13 -3.62 13.17
C LYS A 80 -0.97 -4.61 13.18
N THR A 81 0.12 -4.30 12.49
CA THR A 81 1.31 -5.17 12.44
C THR A 81 1.96 -5.30 13.82
N LEU A 82 2.06 -4.21 14.58
CA LEU A 82 2.59 -4.26 15.94
C LEU A 82 1.72 -5.13 16.85
N LEU A 83 0.40 -5.00 16.76
CA LEU A 83 -0.56 -5.76 17.61
C LEU A 83 -0.68 -7.25 17.28
N ILE A 84 -0.07 -7.70 16.18
CA ILE A 84 0.09 -9.13 15.91
C ILE A 84 1.07 -9.76 16.91
N SER A 85 2.11 -9.00 17.30
CA SER A 85 3.10 -9.41 18.30
C SER A 85 2.55 -9.21 19.71
N GLU A 86 2.76 -10.18 20.60
CA GLU A 86 2.28 -10.12 21.99
C GLU A 86 3.00 -9.06 22.83
N ARG A 87 4.10 -8.49 22.30
CA ARG A 87 4.90 -7.45 22.95
C ARG A 87 4.18 -6.10 23.01
N TRP A 88 3.28 -5.82 22.09
CA TRP A 88 2.65 -4.51 21.93
C TRP A 88 1.22 -4.51 22.48
N ASP A 89 0.95 -3.69 23.49
CA ASP A 89 -0.41 -3.42 23.97
C ASP A 89 -1.06 -2.29 23.16
N GLU A 90 -2.34 -2.42 22.82
CA GLU A 90 -3.10 -1.38 22.10
C GLU A 90 -3.11 -0.04 22.84
N ASN A 91 -3.12 -0.05 24.18
CA ASN A 91 -3.06 1.16 25.00
C ASN A 91 -1.68 1.83 24.99
N HIS A 92 -0.64 1.12 24.53
CA HIS A 92 0.73 1.62 24.44
C HIS A 92 1.06 2.15 23.03
N ILE A 93 0.09 2.14 22.11
CA ILE A 93 0.26 2.67 20.75
C ILE A 93 -0.58 3.93 20.56
N LYS A 94 0.08 5.06 20.30
CA LYS A 94 -0.59 6.33 19.98
C LYS A 94 -0.39 6.70 18.53
N SER A 95 -1.50 6.75 17.78
CA SER A 95 -1.51 7.18 16.38
C SER A 95 -2.01 8.61 16.23
N ILE A 96 -1.22 9.47 15.57
CA ILE A 96 -1.56 10.86 15.24
C ILE A 96 -1.58 11.00 13.72
N THR A 97 -2.78 11.06 13.12
CA THR A 97 -2.94 11.01 11.66
C THR A 97 -3.80 12.16 11.10
N TRP A 98 -3.75 12.35 9.78
CA TRP A 98 -4.61 13.29 9.04
C TRP A 98 -4.53 14.73 9.60
N LYS A 99 -5.70 15.34 9.84
CA LYS A 99 -5.86 16.70 10.40
C LYS A 99 -5.42 16.82 11.85
N ASN A 100 -5.25 15.70 12.55
CA ASN A 100 -4.80 15.68 13.94
C ASN A 100 -3.28 15.74 14.05
N ALA A 101 -2.54 15.42 12.97
CA ALA A 101 -1.08 15.57 12.89
C ALA A 101 -0.68 17.05 12.81
N THR A 102 -1.04 17.82 13.83
CA THR A 102 -0.61 19.21 14.03
C THR A 102 0.63 19.23 14.90
N HIS A 103 1.46 20.26 14.76
CA HIS A 103 2.64 20.47 15.61
C HIS A 103 2.36 20.26 17.12
N ILE A 104 1.30 20.87 17.66
CA ILE A 104 0.94 20.75 19.08
C ILE A 104 0.57 19.32 19.47
N GLU A 105 -0.18 18.61 18.63
CA GLU A 105 -0.59 17.23 18.95
C GLU A 105 0.59 16.27 18.86
N ILE A 106 1.54 16.50 17.94
CA ILE A 106 2.79 15.74 17.86
C ILE A 106 3.62 15.95 19.14
N ILE A 107 3.78 17.20 19.60
CA ILE A 107 4.43 17.51 20.89
C ILE A 107 3.74 16.76 22.05
N LYS A 108 2.40 16.77 22.11
CA LYS A 108 1.65 16.01 23.12
C LYS A 108 1.78 14.49 22.95
N GLY A 109 2.14 14.02 21.76
CA GLY A 109 2.53 12.65 21.48
C GLY A 109 3.82 12.30 22.20
N PHE A 110 4.88 13.08 21.96
CA PHE A 110 6.17 12.91 22.63
C PHE A 110 6.07 13.07 24.15
N GLN A 111 5.33 14.07 24.64
CA GLN A 111 5.10 14.27 26.08
C GLN A 111 4.33 13.13 26.72
N TRP A 112 3.45 12.47 25.96
CA TRP A 112 2.77 11.28 26.43
C TRP A 112 3.74 10.11 26.50
N LEU A 113 4.57 9.92 25.47
CA LEU A 113 5.57 8.85 25.45
C LEU A 113 6.51 8.99 26.66
N ASP A 114 7.14 10.16 26.83
CA ASP A 114 8.02 10.56 27.96
C ASP A 114 7.37 10.42 29.35
N GLN A 115 6.04 10.40 29.44
CA GLN A 115 5.33 10.18 30.70
C GLN A 115 5.10 8.71 31.01
N MET A 116 5.06 7.87 29.97
CA MET A 116 4.68 6.47 30.09
C MET A 116 5.89 5.55 30.14
N GLU A 117 6.92 5.81 29.35
CA GLU A 117 8.10 4.93 29.26
C GLU A 117 9.07 5.07 30.44
N ASP A 118 9.85 4.02 30.66
CA ASP A 118 11.01 4.00 31.54
C ASP A 118 12.28 3.37 30.93
N GLU A 119 13.36 3.30 31.72
CA GLU A 119 14.70 2.91 31.27
C GLU A 119 14.79 1.54 30.58
N ASN A 120 13.92 0.58 30.92
CA ASN A 120 13.95 -0.78 30.36
C ASN A 120 12.96 -1.01 29.21
N ASP A 121 12.13 -0.02 28.89
CA ASP A 121 11.15 -0.11 27.82
C ASP A 121 11.77 0.02 26.43
N ILE A 122 11.01 -0.42 25.42
CA ILE A 122 11.33 -0.24 24.00
C ILE A 122 10.36 0.76 23.39
N CYS A 123 10.88 1.79 22.75
CA CYS A 123 10.09 2.83 22.08
C CYS A 123 10.24 2.74 20.56
N LEU A 124 9.11 2.71 19.83
CA LEU A 124 9.08 2.89 18.38
C LEU A 124 8.44 4.23 18.01
N ILE A 125 9.16 5.05 17.26
CA ILE A 125 8.67 6.33 16.75
C ILE A 125 8.69 6.27 15.23
N TYR A 126 7.52 6.39 14.61
CA TYR A 126 7.36 6.23 13.17
C TYR A 126 6.76 7.50 12.54
N PHE A 127 7.41 8.02 11.50
CA PHE A 127 6.99 9.19 10.74
C PHE A 127 6.69 8.81 9.29
N ASN A 128 5.46 9.06 8.84
CA ASN A 128 5.06 9.00 7.42
C ASN A 128 4.48 10.35 6.99
N THR A 129 5.33 11.22 6.46
CA THR A 129 4.98 12.61 6.09
C THR A 129 5.70 13.01 4.80
N HIS A 130 5.47 14.22 4.29
CA HIS A 130 6.50 14.86 3.47
C HIS A 130 7.70 15.26 4.35
N GLY A 131 8.89 15.36 3.76
CA GLY A 131 10.03 16.13 4.27
C GLY A 131 10.25 17.41 3.47
N GLY A 132 11.12 18.28 3.97
CA GLY A 132 11.62 19.46 3.27
C GLY A 132 12.57 20.27 4.15
N SER A 133 13.13 21.34 3.61
CA SER A 133 13.98 22.26 4.37
C SER A 133 13.34 23.65 4.54
N PHE A 134 13.71 24.32 5.62
CA PHE A 134 13.39 25.70 5.90
C PHE A 134 14.58 26.59 5.51
N PRO A 135 14.37 27.79 4.92
CA PRO A 135 15.49 28.58 4.36
C PRO A 135 16.48 29.16 5.37
N PHE A 136 16.32 28.85 6.66
CA PHE A 136 17.13 29.34 7.77
C PHE A 136 17.27 28.22 8.79
N ASP A 137 18.43 28.16 9.42
CA ASP A 137 18.76 27.34 10.59
C ASP A 137 18.37 28.09 11.89
N PHE A 138 17.61 27.42 12.74
CA PHE A 138 17.12 27.86 14.04
C PHE A 138 18.02 27.29 15.13
N PRO A 139 18.35 28.04 16.19
CA PRO A 139 19.31 27.56 17.19
C PRO A 139 18.96 26.23 17.89
N PRO A 140 19.94 25.34 18.15
CA PRO A 140 21.38 25.44 17.83
C PRO A 140 21.71 25.59 16.33
N LEU A 141 22.72 26.42 16.01
CA LEU A 141 23.17 26.59 14.62
C LEU A 141 24.21 25.51 14.28
N ASP A 142 23.74 24.29 14.07
CA ASP A 142 24.57 23.09 13.84
C ASP A 142 24.59 22.61 12.40
N GLU A 143 23.75 23.16 11.52
CA GLU A 143 23.70 22.77 10.11
C GLU A 143 24.77 23.45 9.23
N GLU A 144 25.53 22.65 8.46
CA GLU A 144 26.62 23.16 7.61
C GLU A 144 26.12 24.03 6.44
N ASP A 145 24.89 23.85 5.99
CA ASP A 145 24.26 24.64 4.91
C ASP A 145 23.41 25.83 5.41
N GLY A 146 23.21 25.91 6.72
CA GLY A 146 22.48 26.98 7.42
C GLY A 146 20.97 26.95 7.19
N LYS A 147 20.36 25.77 7.02
CA LYS A 147 18.92 25.56 6.89
C LYS A 147 18.43 24.44 7.81
N ASP A 148 17.30 24.66 8.49
CA ASP A 148 16.67 23.58 9.25
C ASP A 148 15.88 22.63 8.40
N GLU A 149 15.68 21.47 8.99
CA GLU A 149 15.09 20.31 8.42
C GLU A 149 13.71 20.13 9.00
N ILE A 150 12.70 20.17 8.13
CA ILE A 150 11.33 20.29 8.57
C ILE A 150 10.47 19.12 8.18
N ILE A 151 9.76 18.62 9.19
CA ILE A 151 8.61 17.74 9.00
C ILE A 151 7.35 18.61 8.98
N PRO A 152 6.74 18.84 7.80
CA PRO A 152 5.47 19.53 7.73
C PRO A 152 4.38 18.77 8.48
N THR A 153 3.65 19.51 9.31
CA THR A 153 2.44 19.07 10.01
C THR A 153 1.20 19.69 9.34
N TYR A 154 0.00 19.27 9.72
CA TYR A 154 -1.27 19.74 9.16
C TYR A 154 -1.37 21.28 9.06
N ASN A 155 -0.77 22.03 9.99
CA ASN A 155 -0.84 23.50 10.02
C ASN A 155 0.41 24.23 9.50
N SER A 156 1.25 23.58 8.68
CA SER A 156 2.50 24.16 8.14
C SER A 156 2.33 25.35 7.21
N TRP A 157 1.12 25.65 6.73
CA TRP A 157 0.88 26.77 5.80
C TRP A 157 -0.22 27.72 6.29
N PHE A 158 0.07 29.02 6.24
CA PHE A 158 -0.94 30.06 6.46
C PHE A 158 -1.95 30.10 5.31
N PRO A 159 -3.19 30.56 5.55
CA PRO A 159 -4.20 30.78 4.51
C PRO A 159 -3.90 32.04 3.66
N ILE A 160 -2.62 32.32 3.40
CA ILE A 160 -2.14 33.50 2.69
C ILE A 160 -1.27 33.04 1.53
N ARG A 161 -1.72 33.30 0.31
CA ARG A 161 -0.99 32.95 -0.91
C ARG A 161 0.31 33.75 -1.00
N ASN A 162 1.41 33.06 -1.30
CA ASN A 162 2.67 33.73 -1.64
C ASN A 162 2.57 34.30 -3.06
N PRO A 163 2.83 35.60 -3.28
CA PRO A 163 2.80 36.17 -4.63
C PRO A 163 3.98 35.75 -5.52
N PHE A 164 5.00 35.09 -4.96
CA PHE A 164 6.25 34.73 -5.64
C PHE A 164 6.44 33.23 -5.88
N THR A 165 5.65 32.37 -5.22
CA THR A 165 5.72 30.91 -5.39
C THR A 165 4.33 30.31 -5.58
N GLN A 166 4.26 29.03 -5.99
CA GLN A 166 3.00 28.30 -6.08
C GLN A 166 2.47 27.84 -4.71
N LEU A 167 3.27 27.96 -3.64
CA LEU A 167 2.95 27.54 -2.28
C LEU A 167 2.46 28.72 -1.42
N PRO A 168 1.62 28.52 -0.40
CA PRO A 168 1.31 29.55 0.59
C PRO A 168 2.55 29.92 1.43
N PHE A 169 2.47 31.01 2.21
CA PHE A 169 3.51 31.30 3.21
C PHE A 169 3.56 30.19 4.27
N THR A 170 4.77 29.70 4.56
CA THR A 170 5.02 28.73 5.62
C THR A 170 4.70 29.34 6.98
N ASN A 171 4.04 28.58 7.84
CA ASN A 171 3.78 28.91 9.23
C ASN A 171 4.99 28.44 10.08
N PRO A 172 5.79 29.35 10.65
CA PRO A 172 6.97 28.99 11.45
C PRO A 172 6.65 28.21 12.72
N PHE A 173 5.38 28.11 13.11
CA PHE A 173 4.92 27.31 14.25
C PHE A 173 4.18 26.04 13.82
N GLY A 174 4.20 25.72 12.52
CA GLY A 174 3.38 24.69 11.92
C GLY A 174 4.14 23.49 11.40
N PHE A 175 5.46 23.43 11.56
CA PHE A 175 6.31 22.28 11.25
C PHE A 175 7.04 21.82 12.52
N MET A 176 7.58 20.61 12.51
CA MET A 176 8.58 20.16 13.48
C MET A 176 9.96 20.35 12.85
N THR A 177 10.93 20.85 13.60
CA THR A 177 12.35 20.73 13.20
C THR A 177 12.94 19.42 13.71
N ASP A 178 13.99 18.95 13.04
CA ASP A 178 14.92 17.92 13.50
C ASP A 178 15.41 18.20 14.94
N ASP A 179 15.70 19.46 15.24
CA ASP A 179 16.11 19.99 16.54
C ASP A 179 15.05 19.79 17.65
N GLU A 180 13.79 20.11 17.34
CA GLU A 180 12.66 19.88 18.23
C GLU A 180 12.46 18.38 18.47
N ILE A 181 12.59 17.58 17.42
CA ILE A 181 12.52 16.12 17.50
C ILE A 181 13.66 15.60 18.40
N ASN A 182 14.89 16.03 18.17
CA ASN A 182 16.08 15.68 18.94
C ASN A 182 15.89 16.04 20.43
N TYR A 183 15.38 17.23 20.72
CA TYR A 183 15.02 17.64 22.08
C TYR A 183 14.05 16.65 22.74
N PHE A 184 12.97 16.26 22.07
CA PHE A 184 11.98 15.35 22.67
C PHE A 184 12.52 13.94 22.86
N ILE A 185 13.24 13.38 21.89
CA ILE A 185 13.79 12.02 22.01
C ILE A 185 14.86 11.98 23.11
N ASN A 186 15.64 13.06 23.29
CA ASN A 186 16.65 13.15 24.35
C ASN A 186 16.07 13.26 25.77
N ARG A 187 14.76 13.45 25.90
CA ARG A 187 14.08 13.40 27.20
C ARG A 187 13.70 12.00 27.63
N LEU A 188 13.51 11.10 26.67
CA LEU A 188 13.10 9.72 26.94
C LEU A 188 14.17 9.01 27.79
N GLU A 189 13.72 8.26 28.79
CA GLU A 189 14.55 7.47 29.70
C GLU A 189 14.93 6.12 29.09
N SER A 190 14.10 5.57 28.20
CA SER A 190 14.27 4.30 27.50
C SER A 190 15.61 4.20 26.80
N HIS A 191 16.29 3.08 27.05
CA HIS A 191 17.54 2.73 26.38
C HIS A 191 17.34 2.03 25.03
N GLY A 192 16.11 1.75 24.60
CA GLY A 192 15.82 1.05 23.35
C GLY A 192 14.89 1.85 22.47
N ILE A 193 15.42 2.80 21.70
CA ILE A 193 14.61 3.69 20.87
C ILE A 193 14.87 3.40 19.39
N CYS A 194 13.83 2.96 18.68
CA CYS A 194 13.81 2.84 17.23
C CYS A 194 13.05 4.00 16.61
N MET A 195 13.67 4.70 15.66
CA MET A 195 13.05 5.77 14.92
C MET A 195 13.04 5.47 13.43
N ILE A 196 11.89 5.63 12.78
CA ILE A 196 11.71 5.31 11.37
C ILE A 196 11.10 6.51 10.64
N PHE A 197 11.83 7.05 9.68
CA PHE A 197 11.38 8.14 8.81
C PHE A 197 11.07 7.61 7.41
N ASP A 198 9.77 7.50 7.13
CA ASP A 198 9.21 7.12 5.84
C ASP A 198 8.61 8.35 5.14
N SER A 199 9.49 9.28 4.76
CA SER A 199 9.14 10.54 4.09
C SER A 199 9.99 10.79 2.84
N CYS A 200 9.45 11.49 1.85
CA CYS A 200 10.25 12.02 0.75
C CYS A 200 11.29 12.98 1.33
N HIS A 201 12.57 12.86 0.96
CA HIS A 201 13.70 13.57 1.59
C HIS A 201 14.02 13.13 3.04
N SER A 202 13.66 11.91 3.45
CA SER A 202 14.01 11.37 4.78
C SER A 202 15.50 11.12 5.00
N GLY A 203 16.30 11.05 3.95
CA GLY A 203 17.76 11.13 4.06
C GLY A 203 18.31 12.51 3.74
N GLY A 204 17.45 13.47 3.39
CA GLY A 204 17.65 14.64 2.54
C GLY A 204 17.39 15.95 3.19
N PHE A 205 18.07 16.09 4.30
CA PHE A 205 17.79 17.09 5.28
C PHE A 205 18.73 18.30 5.06
N ASN A 206 19.95 18.12 4.54
CA ASN A 206 20.81 19.20 4.02
C ASN A 206 20.64 19.35 2.48
N ASP A 207 20.55 20.57 1.91
CA ASP A 207 20.06 20.75 0.53
C ASP A 207 20.95 21.51 -0.47
N ASN A 208 20.89 21.06 -1.74
CA ASN A 208 21.18 21.93 -2.88
C ASN A 208 20.37 21.59 -4.14
N TRP A 209 19.40 22.45 -4.49
CA TRP A 209 18.64 22.39 -5.76
C TRP A 209 19.48 22.72 -7.01
N SER A 210 20.81 22.73 -6.96
CA SER A 210 21.59 22.98 -8.17
C SER A 210 23.00 22.41 -8.09
N PHE A 211 23.24 21.40 -8.93
CA PHE A 211 24.54 20.86 -9.33
C PHE A 211 25.32 20.03 -8.30
N ALA A 212 25.05 18.73 -8.24
CA ALA A 212 26.11 17.72 -8.21
C ALA A 212 25.55 16.34 -8.60
N TYR A 213 26.02 15.80 -9.72
CA TYR A 213 25.98 14.36 -9.99
C TYR A 213 27.33 13.86 -9.44
N ASN A 214 27.42 13.55 -8.15
CA ASN A 214 28.65 13.03 -7.54
C ASN A 214 28.39 11.63 -6.97
N GLU A 215 29.32 10.71 -7.23
CA GLU A 215 29.27 9.28 -6.87
C GLU A 215 29.42 9.00 -5.35
N GLN A 216 29.23 10.00 -4.49
CA GLN A 216 29.34 9.87 -3.03
C GLN A 216 28.00 10.27 -2.40
N ARG A 217 27.13 9.27 -2.23
CA ARG A 217 25.88 9.39 -1.47
C ARG A 217 26.23 9.64 0.00
N PHE A 218 25.80 10.77 0.57
CA PHE A 218 26.00 11.12 1.98
C PHE A 218 25.04 10.32 2.88
N ASP A 219 25.48 10.02 4.11
CA ASP A 219 24.83 9.10 5.05
C ASP A 219 24.13 9.87 6.18
N PHE A 220 22.94 10.40 5.90
CA PHE A 220 22.17 11.24 6.83
C PHE A 220 21.78 10.52 8.12
N ALA A 221 21.45 9.23 8.04
CA ALA A 221 21.21 8.45 9.25
C ALA A 221 22.41 8.57 10.20
N SER A 222 23.63 8.53 9.66
CA SER A 222 24.86 8.73 10.42
C SER A 222 25.13 10.19 10.83
N GLU A 223 24.53 11.19 10.21
CA GLU A 223 24.66 12.61 10.62
C GLU A 223 23.72 12.94 11.76
N LEU A 224 22.43 12.65 11.59
CA LEU A 224 21.45 12.68 12.67
C LEU A 224 21.93 11.81 13.85
N GLY A 225 22.51 10.65 13.54
CA GLY A 225 23.14 9.76 14.51
C GLY A 225 24.29 10.36 15.31
N LYS A 226 25.05 11.33 14.79
CA LYS A 226 26.14 12.00 15.55
C LYS A 226 25.60 12.80 16.73
N ASP A 227 24.41 13.38 16.61
CA ASP A 227 23.74 14.07 17.73
C ASP A 227 23.09 13.10 18.72
N PHE A 228 23.01 11.82 18.34
CA PHE A 228 22.44 10.72 19.11
C PHE A 228 23.46 9.71 19.66
N GLU A 229 24.76 9.87 19.37
CA GLU A 229 25.84 8.96 19.76
C GLU A 229 25.94 8.80 21.30
N GLY A 230 25.96 7.56 21.79
CA GLY A 230 26.04 7.18 23.19
C GLY A 230 24.70 7.02 23.92
N LYS A 231 23.59 6.83 23.19
CA LYS A 231 22.23 6.74 23.75
C LYS A 231 21.44 5.51 23.33
N ASN A 232 22.09 4.52 22.71
CA ASN A 232 21.49 3.23 22.38
C ASN A 232 20.25 3.38 21.47
N ARG A 233 20.44 3.89 20.25
CA ARG A 233 19.32 4.21 19.34
C ARG A 233 19.53 3.61 17.97
N VAL A 234 18.42 3.26 17.32
CA VAL A 234 18.39 2.85 15.91
C VAL A 234 17.53 3.84 15.12
N ILE A 235 18.07 4.39 14.04
CA ILE A 235 17.40 5.35 13.17
C ILE A 235 17.40 4.80 11.75
N ILE A 236 16.22 4.68 11.16
CA ILE A 236 16.03 4.15 9.81
C ILE A 236 15.35 5.21 8.95
N THR A 237 15.87 5.42 7.73
CA THR A 237 15.30 6.35 6.76
C THR A 237 14.99 5.65 5.43
N SER A 238 13.91 6.07 4.77
CA SER A 238 13.43 5.42 3.54
C SER A 238 14.21 5.80 2.27
N CYS A 239 14.94 6.92 2.28
CA CYS A 239 15.77 7.37 1.15
C CYS A 239 17.05 8.06 1.63
N SER A 240 17.96 8.35 0.68
CA SER A 240 19.16 9.16 0.92
C SER A 240 18.91 10.65 0.63
N GLU A 241 19.96 11.46 0.74
CA GLU A 241 19.85 12.91 0.85
C GLU A 241 19.28 13.65 -0.37
N GLU A 242 19.60 13.16 -1.54
CA GLU A 242 19.34 13.90 -2.78
C GLU A 242 18.07 13.41 -3.50
N GLU A 243 17.24 12.57 -2.85
CA GLU A 243 16.21 11.76 -3.51
C GLU A 243 14.76 12.21 -3.28
N LEU A 244 14.01 12.36 -4.38
CA LEU A 244 12.56 12.59 -4.40
C LEU A 244 11.83 11.24 -4.55
N THR A 245 10.83 10.98 -3.71
CA THR A 245 10.10 9.71 -3.76
C THR A 245 8.64 9.91 -4.18
N TYR A 246 8.19 9.17 -5.21
CA TYR A 246 6.77 9.00 -5.55
C TYR A 246 6.20 7.68 -5.00
N GLY A 247 7.03 6.90 -4.28
CA GLY A 247 6.80 5.50 -3.92
C GLY A 247 6.80 5.18 -2.42
N ALA A 248 6.55 6.16 -1.53
CA ALA A 248 6.60 6.00 -0.06
C ALA A 248 5.74 4.85 0.52
N ASN A 249 4.93 4.16 -0.27
CA ASN A 249 4.19 2.96 0.16
C ASN A 249 5.04 1.68 0.12
N TRP A 250 6.13 1.63 -0.66
CA TRP A 250 6.94 0.42 -0.85
C TRP A 250 7.85 0.13 0.34
N PHE A 251 8.57 1.16 0.81
CA PHE A 251 9.44 1.04 1.99
C PHE A 251 8.63 0.55 3.19
N SER A 252 7.53 1.22 3.48
CA SER A 252 6.57 0.81 4.49
C SER A 252 6.00 -0.60 4.33
N TYR A 253 5.73 -1.03 3.10
CA TYR A 253 5.23 -2.38 2.85
C TYR A 253 6.26 -3.44 3.26
N TYR A 254 7.50 -3.30 2.78
CA TYR A 254 8.57 -4.25 3.10
C TYR A 254 9.02 -4.14 4.56
N LEU A 255 8.99 -2.95 5.15
CA LEU A 255 9.24 -2.74 6.58
C LEU A 255 8.27 -3.57 7.43
N ARG A 256 6.96 -3.46 7.17
CA ARG A 256 5.94 -4.25 7.89
C ARG A 256 6.11 -5.74 7.65
N LYS A 257 6.41 -6.17 6.43
CA LYS A 257 6.74 -7.57 6.13
C LYS A 257 7.94 -8.05 6.96
N GLY A 258 8.99 -7.24 7.06
CA GLY A 258 10.11 -7.53 7.95
C GLY A 258 9.64 -7.74 9.39
N MET A 259 8.87 -6.78 9.93
CA MET A 259 8.33 -6.85 11.29
C MET A 259 7.37 -8.04 11.51
N GLN A 260 6.70 -8.54 10.48
CA GLN A 260 5.86 -9.74 10.61
C GLN A 260 6.67 -11.02 10.78
N GLY A 261 7.94 -11.07 10.41
CA GLY A 261 8.73 -12.30 10.53
C GLY A 261 9.65 -12.59 9.35
N TYR A 262 9.42 -11.95 8.20
CA TYR A 262 10.22 -12.19 7.01
C TYR A 262 11.68 -11.71 7.14
N ALA A 263 11.96 -10.90 8.18
CA ALA A 263 13.28 -10.38 8.46
C ALA A 263 14.13 -11.25 9.41
N ASP A 264 13.54 -12.24 10.09
CA ASP A 264 14.26 -13.12 11.04
C ASP A 264 15.33 -13.93 10.32
N SER A 265 16.52 -13.34 10.26
CA SER A 265 17.63 -13.79 9.43
C SER A 265 18.51 -14.78 10.20
N ASN A 266 18.48 -14.67 11.53
CA ASN A 266 19.24 -15.49 12.46
C ASN A 266 18.43 -16.71 12.95
N SER A 267 17.13 -16.77 12.64
CA SER A 267 16.15 -17.81 13.00
C SER A 267 15.95 -17.97 14.51
N ASP A 268 15.93 -16.87 15.25
CA ASP A 268 15.70 -16.85 16.68
C ASP A 268 14.22 -16.60 17.07
N GLY A 269 13.35 -16.38 16.08
CA GLY A 269 11.92 -16.13 16.27
C GLY A 269 11.60 -14.67 16.60
N LEU A 270 12.55 -13.75 16.46
CA LEU A 270 12.39 -12.33 16.71
C LEU A 270 12.81 -11.53 15.46
N CYS A 271 12.24 -10.34 15.31
CA CYS A 271 12.62 -9.39 14.28
C CYS A 271 13.15 -8.13 14.93
N SER A 272 14.44 -7.86 14.72
CA SER A 272 15.07 -6.62 15.17
C SER A 272 14.93 -5.47 14.16
N ALA A 273 15.15 -4.23 14.59
CA ALA A 273 15.17 -3.06 13.71
C ALA A 273 16.22 -3.21 12.58
N GLU A 274 17.38 -3.76 12.91
CA GLU A 274 18.49 -4.01 11.99
C GLU A 274 18.13 -5.09 10.98
N GLU A 275 17.51 -6.18 11.42
CA GLU A 275 17.02 -7.25 10.54
C GLU A 275 15.94 -6.74 9.59
N VAL A 276 14.95 -6.01 10.13
CA VAL A 276 13.87 -5.40 9.34
C VAL A 276 14.45 -4.49 8.25
N PHE A 277 15.48 -3.70 8.58
CA PHE A 277 16.17 -2.87 7.60
C PHE A 277 16.91 -3.69 6.54
N ASN A 278 17.68 -4.71 6.96
CA ASN A 278 18.44 -5.58 6.07
C ASN A 278 17.55 -6.38 5.10
N TYR A 279 16.35 -6.77 5.55
CA TYR A 279 15.32 -7.35 4.72
C TYR A 279 14.74 -6.32 3.73
N THR A 280 14.42 -5.13 4.20
CA THR A 280 13.71 -4.10 3.41
C THR A 280 14.57 -3.51 2.29
N LYS A 281 15.82 -3.14 2.59
CA LYS A 281 16.73 -2.43 1.68
C LYS A 281 16.86 -3.06 0.27
N PRO A 282 17.14 -4.36 0.10
CA PRO A 282 17.34 -4.93 -1.23
C PRO A 282 16.10 -4.86 -2.13
N PHE A 283 14.89 -4.98 -1.59
CA PHE A 283 13.66 -4.86 -2.40
C PHE A 283 13.46 -3.44 -2.92
N ILE A 284 13.79 -2.45 -2.11
CA ILE A 284 13.71 -1.04 -2.49
C ILE A 284 14.77 -0.70 -3.55
N LEU A 285 15.98 -1.27 -3.43
CA LEU A 285 17.02 -1.09 -4.43
C LEU A 285 16.74 -1.81 -5.76
N ASP A 286 16.01 -2.94 -5.77
CA ASP A 286 15.65 -3.63 -7.02
C ASP A 286 14.64 -2.82 -7.87
N MET A 287 13.86 -1.94 -7.23
CA MET A 287 12.94 -1.03 -7.92
C MET A 287 13.65 0.06 -8.75
N ASP A 288 14.95 0.30 -8.51
CA ASP A 288 15.85 1.19 -9.28
C ASP A 288 15.89 0.81 -10.77
N GLY A 289 15.70 -0.47 -11.10
CA GLY A 289 15.66 -0.94 -12.50
C GLY A 289 14.41 -0.54 -13.29
N VAL A 290 13.35 -0.06 -12.62
CA VAL A 290 12.01 0.15 -13.21
C VAL A 290 11.59 1.62 -13.20
N TYR A 291 11.99 2.40 -12.20
CA TYR A 291 11.61 3.82 -12.06
C TYR A 291 12.85 4.73 -11.98
N PRO A 292 12.89 5.86 -12.71
CA PRO A 292 14.09 6.71 -12.83
C PRO A 292 14.42 7.58 -11.60
N ASP A 293 13.69 7.43 -10.48
CA ASP A 293 13.89 8.21 -9.25
C ASP A 293 14.04 7.22 -8.06
N THR A 294 15.25 7.15 -7.49
CA THR A 294 15.67 6.08 -6.57
C THR A 294 15.36 6.36 -5.11
N MET A 295 15.10 5.29 -4.35
CA MET A 295 15.08 5.30 -2.87
C MET A 295 16.29 4.50 -2.39
N TYR A 296 17.16 5.11 -1.58
CA TYR A 296 18.28 4.43 -0.94
C TYR A 296 18.12 4.42 0.59
N PRO A 297 17.50 3.37 1.18
CA PRO A 297 17.33 3.31 2.62
C PRO A 297 18.65 3.33 3.39
N GLN A 298 18.67 4.03 4.53
CA GLN A 298 19.81 4.15 5.44
C GLN A 298 19.43 3.73 6.86
N ILE A 299 20.44 3.29 7.61
CA ILE A 299 20.33 2.94 9.02
C ILE A 299 21.50 3.54 9.77
N PHE A 300 21.22 4.12 10.93
CA PHE A 300 22.18 4.42 11.96
C PHE A 300 21.84 3.60 13.18
N ASP A 301 22.86 3.04 13.80
CA ASP A 301 22.72 2.11 14.89
C ASP A 301 23.84 2.37 15.91
N ASP A 302 23.42 2.86 17.07
CA ASP A 302 24.22 3.02 18.28
C ASP A 302 23.71 2.09 19.40
N TYR A 303 22.76 1.20 19.11
CA TYR A 303 22.20 0.26 20.06
C TYR A 303 23.17 -0.92 20.27
N PRO A 304 23.45 -1.32 21.53
CA PRO A 304 24.35 -2.43 21.79
C PRO A 304 23.64 -3.76 21.51
N GLY A 305 23.80 -4.30 20.31
CA GLY A 305 23.25 -5.59 19.91
C GLY A 305 22.18 -5.43 18.83
N GLU A 306 21.02 -6.04 19.04
CA GLU A 306 19.87 -5.97 18.13
C GLU A 306 18.68 -5.37 18.88
N LEU A 307 18.07 -4.33 18.32
CA LEU A 307 16.89 -3.71 18.91
C LEU A 307 15.61 -4.45 18.50
N LEU A 308 15.17 -5.36 19.36
CA LEU A 308 14.01 -6.23 19.11
C LEU A 308 12.71 -5.44 19.00
N LEU A 309 11.96 -5.62 17.92
CA LEU A 309 10.68 -4.94 17.68
C LEU A 309 9.49 -5.88 17.82
N THR A 310 9.54 -7.05 17.19
CA THR A 310 8.40 -7.97 17.10
C THR A 310 8.86 -9.43 17.18
N GLU A 311 7.93 -10.32 17.52
CA GLU A 311 8.10 -11.75 17.31
C GLU A 311 7.76 -12.12 15.86
N VAL A 312 8.31 -13.24 15.39
CA VAL A 312 7.92 -13.83 14.10
C VAL A 312 6.49 -14.34 14.21
N GLU A 313 5.63 -13.82 13.33
CA GLU A 313 4.24 -14.19 13.19
C GLU A 313 3.81 -14.02 11.73
N MET A 314 4.04 -15.09 10.96
CA MET A 314 3.81 -15.13 9.52
C MET A 314 2.36 -15.48 9.23
N PRO A 315 1.75 -14.95 8.15
CA PRO A 315 0.44 -15.42 7.74
C PRO A 315 0.51 -16.90 7.36
N PRO A 316 -0.63 -17.62 7.38
CA PRO A 316 -0.73 -18.95 6.81
C PRO A 316 -0.24 -18.95 5.35
N LEU A 317 0.16 -20.12 4.86
CA LEU A 317 0.41 -20.33 3.43
C LEU A 317 -0.89 -20.12 2.64
N SER A 318 -0.77 -19.57 1.42
CA SER A 318 -1.91 -19.40 0.52
C SER A 318 -2.71 -20.71 0.43
N PRO A 319 -4.03 -20.66 0.74
CA PRO A 319 -4.81 -21.88 0.93
C PRO A 319 -5.03 -22.63 -0.38
N ILE A 320 -4.75 -23.93 -0.37
CA ILE A 320 -4.94 -24.81 -1.51
C ILE A 320 -6.36 -25.36 -1.50
N VAL A 321 -7.13 -25.05 -2.55
CA VAL A 321 -8.48 -25.59 -2.76
C VAL A 321 -8.47 -26.74 -3.76
N LYS A 322 -8.99 -27.90 -3.37
CA LYS A 322 -9.20 -29.06 -4.24
C LYS A 322 -10.68 -29.32 -4.43
N GLY A 323 -11.11 -29.34 -5.68
CA GLY A 323 -12.48 -29.66 -6.07
C GLY A 323 -12.67 -29.58 -7.58
N GLU A 324 -13.92 -29.69 -8.04
CA GLU A 324 -14.25 -29.51 -9.44
C GLU A 324 -14.34 -28.03 -9.79
N ASN A 325 -13.69 -27.63 -10.90
CA ASN A 325 -13.68 -26.24 -11.40
C ASN A 325 -14.73 -25.98 -12.48
N ILE A 326 -15.40 -27.03 -12.96
CA ILE A 326 -16.56 -26.95 -13.86
C ILE A 326 -17.66 -27.79 -13.23
N VAL A 327 -18.75 -27.15 -12.83
CA VAL A 327 -19.82 -27.74 -12.03
C VAL A 327 -21.18 -27.49 -12.68
N LYS A 328 -22.26 -28.07 -12.15
CA LYS A 328 -23.63 -27.87 -12.61
C LYS A 328 -24.49 -27.16 -11.58
N THR A 329 -25.42 -26.36 -12.06
CA THR A 329 -26.41 -25.69 -11.20
C THR A 329 -27.21 -26.70 -10.37
N ASN A 330 -27.58 -26.29 -9.15
CA ASN A 330 -28.43 -27.03 -8.22
C ASN A 330 -27.89 -28.43 -7.83
N ILE A 331 -26.57 -28.64 -7.91
CA ILE A 331 -25.88 -29.82 -7.40
C ILE A 331 -24.88 -29.37 -6.32
N THR A 332 -24.85 -30.08 -5.21
CA THR A 332 -23.88 -29.85 -4.13
C THR A 332 -22.53 -30.47 -4.50
N TYR A 333 -21.49 -29.64 -4.48
CA TYR A 333 -20.10 -30.05 -4.68
C TYR A 333 -19.32 -29.92 -3.37
N HIS A 334 -18.37 -30.83 -3.17
CA HIS A 334 -17.51 -30.85 -1.99
C HIS A 334 -16.12 -30.35 -2.36
N TYR A 335 -15.59 -29.45 -1.55
CA TYR A 335 -14.25 -28.87 -1.68
C TYR A 335 -13.41 -29.21 -0.45
N GLN A 336 -12.13 -29.42 -0.69
CA GLN A 336 -11.12 -29.62 0.34
C GLN A 336 -10.21 -28.41 0.38
N ILE A 337 -10.13 -27.76 1.53
CA ILE A 337 -9.21 -26.65 1.79
C ILE A 337 -8.08 -27.17 2.66
N TYR A 338 -6.87 -26.73 2.36
CA TYR A 338 -5.68 -27.00 3.15
C TYR A 338 -4.76 -25.77 3.14
N SER A 339 -4.30 -25.38 4.32
CA SER A 339 -3.25 -24.40 4.53
C SER A 339 -2.41 -24.85 5.73
N GLU A 340 -1.19 -24.37 5.78
CA GLU A 340 -0.25 -24.56 6.88
C GLU A 340 0.23 -23.19 7.34
N ASP A 341 0.39 -23.07 8.63
CA ASP A 341 0.96 -21.94 9.33
C ASP A 341 2.38 -22.31 9.81
N ALA A 342 3.33 -21.38 9.69
CA ALA A 342 4.76 -21.68 9.90
C ALA A 342 5.10 -21.85 11.39
N GLU A 343 4.38 -21.12 12.24
CA GLU A 343 4.43 -21.08 13.69
C GLU A 343 3.61 -22.24 14.29
N GLY A 344 2.73 -22.83 13.49
CA GLY A 344 1.88 -23.95 13.86
C GLY A 344 0.53 -23.52 14.43
N ASP A 345 0.17 -22.26 14.21
CA ASP A 345 -1.05 -21.64 14.69
C ASP A 345 -2.29 -22.23 14.02
N LYS A 346 -3.42 -22.16 14.71
CA LYS A 346 -4.67 -22.68 14.16
C LYS A 346 -5.21 -21.74 13.12
N ILE A 347 -5.75 -22.32 12.05
CA ILE A 347 -6.25 -21.59 10.90
C ILE A 347 -7.77 -21.73 10.82
N LYS A 348 -8.47 -20.62 10.61
CA LYS A 348 -9.86 -20.58 10.16
C LYS A 348 -9.93 -20.06 8.73
N TYR A 349 -11.02 -20.38 8.04
CA TYR A 349 -11.25 -19.94 6.67
C TYR A 349 -12.55 -19.13 6.57
N PHE A 350 -12.51 -18.06 5.80
CA PHE A 350 -13.69 -17.35 5.31
C PHE A 350 -13.78 -17.53 3.80
N ILE A 351 -14.96 -17.92 3.31
CA ILE A 351 -15.19 -18.27 1.91
C ILE A 351 -16.31 -17.39 1.37
N ASP A 352 -16.02 -16.59 0.35
CA ASP A 352 -17.02 -15.96 -0.50
C ASP A 352 -17.16 -16.79 -1.77
N TRP A 353 -18.35 -17.33 -2.03
CA TRP A 353 -18.61 -18.21 -3.17
C TRP A 353 -18.84 -17.46 -4.49
N GLY A 354 -18.83 -16.12 -4.46
CA GLY A 354 -19.01 -15.25 -5.62
C GLY A 354 -20.46 -15.12 -6.08
N ASP A 355 -21.40 -15.88 -5.50
CA ASP A 355 -22.84 -15.82 -5.82
C ASP A 355 -23.64 -14.99 -4.79
N GLY A 356 -22.94 -14.26 -3.92
CA GLY A 356 -23.50 -13.49 -2.82
C GLY A 356 -23.72 -14.28 -1.54
N SER A 357 -23.34 -15.57 -1.50
CA SER A 357 -23.27 -16.37 -0.28
C SER A 357 -21.84 -16.50 0.23
N ASN A 358 -21.71 -16.70 1.54
CA ASN A 358 -20.43 -16.92 2.20
C ASN A 358 -20.54 -17.99 3.29
N ASP A 359 -19.40 -18.58 3.62
CA ASP A 359 -19.23 -19.52 4.72
C ASP A 359 -18.02 -19.12 5.56
N SER A 360 -17.98 -19.61 6.80
CA SER A 360 -16.80 -19.51 7.65
C SER A 360 -16.64 -20.78 8.48
N THR A 361 -15.40 -21.16 8.72
CA THR A 361 -15.05 -22.32 9.56
C THR A 361 -14.67 -21.87 10.97
N ASP A 362 -14.70 -22.82 11.91
CA ASP A 362 -13.99 -22.64 13.17
C ASP A 362 -12.47 -22.76 12.93
N PHE A 363 -11.68 -22.44 13.96
CA PHE A 363 -10.24 -22.70 13.97
C PHE A 363 -9.93 -24.20 13.90
N HIS A 364 -8.95 -24.55 13.08
CA HIS A 364 -8.48 -25.90 12.82
C HIS A 364 -6.96 -25.96 12.96
N ASP A 365 -6.44 -27.10 13.41
CA ASP A 365 -4.98 -27.29 13.52
C ASP A 365 -4.29 -27.03 12.17
N SER A 366 -3.14 -26.35 12.18
CA SER A 366 -2.28 -26.13 11.00
C SER A 366 -2.08 -27.44 10.21
N GLY A 367 -2.20 -27.39 8.88
CA GLY A 367 -2.05 -28.54 7.99
C GLY A 367 -3.24 -29.51 7.97
N LYS A 368 -4.35 -29.19 8.65
CA LYS A 368 -5.56 -30.01 8.60
C LYS A 368 -6.41 -29.73 7.36
N THR A 369 -6.75 -30.77 6.62
CA THR A 369 -7.71 -30.66 5.51
C THR A 369 -9.14 -30.44 6.04
N VAL A 370 -9.77 -29.36 5.59
CA VAL A 370 -11.15 -29.00 5.92
C VAL A 370 -12.04 -29.31 4.72
N ASN A 371 -13.19 -29.95 4.96
CA ASN A 371 -14.16 -30.25 3.91
C ASN A 371 -15.32 -29.27 4.02
N ILE A 372 -15.58 -28.53 2.94
CA ILE A 372 -16.74 -27.65 2.80
C ILE A 372 -17.56 -28.08 1.58
N SER A 373 -18.78 -27.56 1.45
CA SER A 373 -19.62 -27.87 0.30
C SER A 373 -20.53 -26.72 -0.06
N HIS A 374 -20.73 -26.51 -1.36
CA HIS A 374 -21.60 -25.45 -1.87
C HIS A 374 -22.41 -25.92 -3.06
N ASN A 375 -23.46 -25.17 -3.39
CA ASN A 375 -24.20 -25.32 -4.63
C ASN A 375 -24.54 -23.94 -5.21
N TRP A 376 -24.43 -23.81 -6.53
CA TRP A 376 -24.82 -22.60 -7.23
C TRP A 376 -26.19 -22.78 -7.88
N SER A 377 -27.07 -21.79 -7.70
CA SER A 377 -28.42 -21.83 -8.30
C SER A 377 -28.44 -21.35 -9.76
N ASN A 378 -27.50 -20.49 -10.13
CA ASN A 378 -27.41 -19.86 -11.45
C ASN A 378 -26.14 -20.30 -12.19
N SER A 379 -26.22 -20.41 -13.52
CA SER A 379 -25.04 -20.65 -14.34
C SER A 379 -24.20 -19.38 -14.46
N GLY A 380 -22.90 -19.54 -14.56
CA GLY A 380 -21.95 -18.47 -14.83
C GLY A 380 -20.58 -18.81 -14.28
N THR A 381 -19.61 -17.94 -14.52
CA THR A 381 -18.29 -18.07 -13.93
C THR A 381 -18.19 -17.21 -12.67
N TYR A 382 -17.75 -17.84 -11.58
CA TYR A 382 -17.66 -17.24 -10.26
C TYR A 382 -16.22 -17.27 -9.78
N THR A 383 -15.81 -16.19 -9.14
CA THR A 383 -14.56 -16.11 -8.41
C THR A 383 -14.85 -16.43 -6.94
N ILE A 384 -14.43 -17.61 -6.48
CA ILE A 384 -14.43 -17.93 -5.05
C ILE A 384 -13.27 -17.16 -4.42
N LYS A 385 -13.53 -16.38 -3.38
CA LYS A 385 -12.51 -15.75 -2.54
C LYS A 385 -12.35 -16.57 -1.27
N LEU A 386 -11.11 -16.86 -0.90
CA LEU A 386 -10.77 -17.64 0.27
C LEU A 386 -9.75 -16.88 1.11
N GLU A 387 -10.17 -16.43 2.28
CA GLU A 387 -9.30 -15.85 3.31
C GLU A 387 -8.95 -16.94 4.32
N ALA A 388 -7.66 -17.17 4.55
CA ALA A 388 -7.16 -17.96 5.67
C ALA A 388 -6.65 -17.00 6.75
N THR A 389 -7.01 -17.27 8.01
CA THR A 389 -6.61 -16.47 9.17
C THR A 389 -6.06 -17.37 10.28
N ASP A 390 -4.89 -17.06 10.82
CA ASP A 390 -4.35 -17.74 12.01
C ASP A 390 -5.01 -17.25 13.31
N GLU A 391 -4.57 -17.79 14.46
CA GLU A 391 -5.12 -17.44 15.77
C GLU A 391 -4.62 -16.11 16.33
N LYS A 392 -3.53 -15.54 15.80
CA LYS A 392 -3.09 -14.16 16.07
C LYS A 392 -3.81 -13.11 15.22
N GLY A 393 -4.52 -13.55 14.18
CA GLY A 393 -5.32 -12.70 13.31
C GLY A 393 -4.58 -12.22 12.06
N VAL A 394 -3.44 -12.79 11.68
CA VAL A 394 -2.82 -12.51 10.38
C VAL A 394 -3.60 -13.26 9.30
N THR A 395 -3.78 -12.60 8.16
CA THR A 395 -4.60 -13.14 7.07
C THR A 395 -3.82 -13.26 5.78
N ILE A 396 -4.22 -14.24 4.97
CA ILE A 396 -3.85 -14.34 3.56
C ILE A 396 -5.08 -14.69 2.73
N ASP A 397 -5.21 -14.02 1.60
CA ASP A 397 -6.29 -14.25 0.64
C ASP A 397 -5.78 -14.99 -0.59
N ASP A 398 -6.63 -15.85 -1.13
CA ASP A 398 -6.47 -16.46 -2.44
C ASP A 398 -7.84 -16.61 -3.11
N GLY A 399 -7.87 -17.07 -4.35
CA GLY A 399 -9.13 -17.37 -5.02
C GLY A 399 -9.08 -18.46 -6.06
N LEU A 400 -10.26 -18.98 -6.36
CA LEU A 400 -10.46 -20.05 -7.33
C LEU A 400 -11.60 -19.68 -8.26
N ILE A 401 -11.38 -19.81 -9.57
CA ILE A 401 -12.43 -19.56 -10.55
C ILE A 401 -13.17 -20.85 -10.89
N ILE A 402 -14.48 -20.86 -10.64
CA ILE A 402 -15.41 -21.95 -10.91
C ILE A 402 -16.34 -21.55 -12.05
N THR A 403 -16.56 -22.46 -12.99
CA THR A 403 -17.56 -22.28 -14.05
C THR A 403 -18.76 -23.19 -13.79
N VAL A 404 -19.92 -22.59 -13.54
CA VAL A 404 -21.18 -23.27 -13.28
C VAL A 404 -21.99 -23.34 -14.57
N THR A 405 -22.28 -24.55 -15.01
CA THR A 405 -23.02 -24.85 -16.24
C THR A 405 -24.47 -25.23 -15.96
N ASP A 406 -25.33 -25.10 -16.97
CA ASP A 406 -26.74 -25.47 -16.91
C ASP A 406 -27.13 -26.40 -18.08
N THR A 407 -28.03 -25.95 -18.96
CA THR A 407 -28.34 -26.64 -20.21
C THR A 407 -27.18 -26.52 -21.20
N TYR A 408 -26.45 -25.40 -21.18
CA TYR A 408 -25.26 -25.22 -22.00
C TYR A 408 -23.99 -25.62 -21.23
N LEU A 409 -23.10 -26.34 -21.90
CA LEU A 409 -21.82 -26.79 -21.34
C LEU A 409 -20.71 -25.80 -21.67
N ALA A 410 -19.75 -25.66 -20.77
CA ALA A 410 -18.53 -24.91 -21.05
C ALA A 410 -17.71 -25.63 -22.14
N ASP A 411 -17.30 -24.89 -23.16
CA ASP A 411 -16.55 -25.39 -24.31
C ASP A 411 -15.06 -24.99 -24.22
N GLN A 412 -14.75 -23.74 -24.57
CA GLN A 412 -13.42 -23.17 -24.45
C GLN A 412 -13.36 -22.35 -23.16
N ARG A 413 -12.35 -22.59 -22.33
CA ARG A 413 -12.28 -22.03 -20.98
C ARG A 413 -10.86 -21.55 -20.67
N GLN A 414 -10.70 -20.23 -20.63
CA GLN A 414 -9.50 -19.54 -20.20
C GLN A 414 -9.83 -18.68 -18.97
N VAL A 415 -9.51 -19.19 -17.79
CA VAL A 415 -9.77 -18.48 -16.53
C VAL A 415 -8.51 -18.35 -15.69
N LYS A 416 -7.34 -18.75 -16.21
CA LYS A 416 -6.10 -18.57 -15.47
C LYS A 416 -5.94 -17.08 -15.25
N VAL A 417 -5.85 -16.71 -13.99
CA VAL A 417 -5.39 -15.40 -13.58
C VAL A 417 -3.98 -15.67 -13.10
N ASP A 418 -2.99 -14.96 -13.64
CA ASP A 418 -1.70 -15.00 -12.98
C ASP A 418 -1.87 -14.40 -11.59
N HIS A 419 -1.56 -15.21 -10.58
CA HIS A 419 -1.01 -14.68 -9.35
C HIS A 419 0.30 -14.06 -9.83
N GLY A 420 0.27 -12.76 -10.14
CA GLY A 420 1.26 -12.09 -10.99
C GLY A 420 2.64 -12.70 -10.85
N VAL A 421 3.33 -12.95 -11.98
CA VAL A 421 4.75 -13.33 -11.97
C VAL A 421 5.42 -12.53 -10.87
N ILE A 422 6.02 -13.21 -9.89
CA ILE A 422 6.78 -12.57 -8.81
C ILE A 422 8.02 -11.93 -9.43
N ARG A 423 7.82 -10.82 -10.16
CA ARG A 423 8.78 -9.73 -10.22
C ARG A 423 8.25 -8.74 -9.20
N LEU A 424 9.00 -8.57 -8.10
CA LEU A 424 8.75 -7.56 -7.07
C LEU A 424 7.55 -7.79 -6.12
N ASN A 425 7.01 -9.01 -5.96
CA ASN A 425 5.95 -9.31 -4.96
C ASN A 425 4.67 -8.47 -5.10
N ILE A 426 4.18 -8.24 -6.33
CA ILE A 426 2.97 -7.45 -6.59
C ILE A 426 2.00 -8.25 -7.48
N PRO A 427 0.74 -8.50 -7.06
CA PRO A 427 -0.26 -9.09 -7.94
C PRO A 427 -0.73 -8.06 -8.97
N TYR A 428 -0.11 -8.05 -10.16
CA TYR A 428 -0.63 -7.30 -11.29
C TYR A 428 -1.74 -8.10 -11.99
N PHE A 429 -2.93 -7.50 -12.09
CA PHE A 429 -3.88 -7.87 -13.14
C PHE A 429 -3.50 -7.10 -14.38
N TRP A 430 -3.07 -7.81 -15.40
CA TRP A 430 -2.88 -7.14 -16.66
C TRP A 430 -4.24 -6.92 -17.33
N LEU A 431 -4.52 -5.67 -17.63
CA LEU A 431 -5.78 -5.20 -18.18
C LEU A 431 -5.55 -4.65 -19.58
N HIS A 432 -6.43 -4.99 -20.51
CA HIS A 432 -6.44 -4.41 -21.83
C HIS A 432 -7.66 -3.53 -22.01
N TYR A 433 -7.37 -2.25 -22.22
CA TYR A 433 -8.34 -1.23 -22.55
C TYR A 433 -9.07 -1.55 -23.86
N ILE A 434 -10.37 -1.32 -23.88
CA ILE A 434 -11.19 -1.34 -25.10
C ILE A 434 -11.94 -0.02 -25.23
N ASP A 435 -12.12 0.45 -26.47
CA ASP A 435 -13.03 1.56 -26.76
C ASP A 435 -13.72 1.41 -28.12
N ASN A 436 -14.31 2.51 -28.63
CA ASN A 436 -15.00 2.50 -29.92
C ASN A 436 -14.06 2.50 -31.14
N THR A 437 -12.77 2.74 -30.94
CA THR A 437 -11.69 2.70 -31.94
C THR A 437 -10.68 1.58 -31.68
N TYR A 438 -10.44 1.26 -30.41
CA TYR A 438 -9.50 0.26 -29.96
C TYR A 438 -10.24 -1.02 -29.60
N TRP A 439 -10.27 -1.99 -30.52
CA TRP A 439 -11.01 -3.24 -30.35
C TRP A 439 -10.07 -4.38 -30.03
N LEU A 440 -10.56 -5.35 -29.26
CA LEU A 440 -9.84 -6.58 -28.98
C LEU A 440 -10.58 -7.76 -29.57
N ALA A 441 -9.80 -8.76 -30.02
CA ALA A 441 -10.34 -10.03 -30.46
C ALA A 441 -9.53 -11.18 -29.88
N GLN A 442 -10.22 -12.16 -29.28
CA GLN A 442 -9.63 -13.43 -28.88
C GLN A 442 -10.06 -14.50 -29.89
N SER A 443 -9.11 -15.19 -30.51
CA SER A 443 -9.44 -16.35 -31.34
C SER A 443 -9.70 -17.61 -30.50
N PHE A 444 -10.58 -18.47 -30.99
CA PHE A 444 -10.90 -19.76 -30.39
C PHE A 444 -11.32 -20.78 -31.46
N ILE A 445 -11.18 -22.06 -31.11
CA ILE A 445 -11.64 -23.18 -31.94
C ILE A 445 -12.74 -23.93 -31.17
N PRO A 446 -13.98 -23.99 -31.68
CA PRO A 446 -15.09 -24.60 -30.97
C PRO A 446 -15.00 -26.13 -31.00
N SER A 447 -15.40 -26.75 -29.89
CA SER A 447 -15.59 -28.20 -29.79
C SER A 447 -17.07 -28.61 -29.85
N PHE A 448 -17.99 -27.65 -29.68
CA PHE A 448 -19.42 -27.82 -29.95
C PHE A 448 -19.83 -27.16 -31.27
N ASN A 449 -20.88 -27.71 -31.91
CA ASN A 449 -21.40 -27.17 -33.16
C ASN A 449 -22.38 -26.01 -32.94
N THR A 450 -22.77 -25.75 -31.69
CA THR A 450 -23.60 -24.63 -31.29
C THR A 450 -22.83 -23.75 -30.31
N LEU A 451 -22.83 -22.44 -30.52
CA LEU A 451 -22.38 -21.45 -29.53
C LEU A 451 -23.58 -20.60 -29.12
N ALA A 452 -23.87 -20.55 -27.82
CA ALA A 452 -25.01 -19.85 -27.27
C ALA A 452 -24.62 -18.56 -26.56
N LYS A 453 -23.55 -18.59 -25.77
CA LYS A 453 -23.12 -17.45 -24.96
C LYS A 453 -21.62 -17.45 -24.72
N VAL A 454 -21.11 -16.27 -24.37
CA VAL A 454 -19.71 -16.06 -23.98
C VAL A 454 -19.67 -15.30 -22.67
N GLU A 455 -18.76 -15.68 -21.78
CA GLU A 455 -18.37 -14.89 -20.62
C GLU A 455 -16.97 -14.33 -20.81
N LEU A 456 -16.76 -13.10 -20.37
CA LEU A 456 -15.47 -12.41 -20.37
C LEU A 456 -15.19 -11.82 -19.00
N GLY A 457 -13.93 -11.81 -18.58
CA GLY A 457 -13.51 -11.13 -17.36
C GLY A 457 -13.27 -9.64 -17.59
N PHE A 458 -14.06 -8.79 -16.93
CA PHE A 458 -14.03 -7.33 -17.03
C PHE A 458 -13.54 -6.64 -15.74
N GLN A 459 -12.97 -5.45 -15.91
CA GLN A 459 -13.02 -4.38 -14.92
C GLN A 459 -13.59 -3.16 -15.62
N SER A 460 -14.70 -2.61 -15.12
CA SER A 460 -15.47 -1.58 -15.84
C SER A 460 -15.76 -0.36 -14.95
N SER A 461 -15.92 0.82 -15.56
CA SER A 461 -16.49 1.99 -14.87
C SER A 461 -17.99 1.87 -14.65
N GLY A 462 -18.66 0.96 -15.38
CA GLY A 462 -20.11 0.77 -15.39
C GLY A 462 -20.87 1.90 -16.08
N ILE A 463 -20.23 2.59 -17.03
CA ILE A 463 -20.78 3.78 -17.70
C ILE A 463 -21.11 3.52 -19.17
N ASP A 464 -20.20 2.88 -19.92
CA ASP A 464 -20.39 2.64 -21.36
C ASP A 464 -20.95 1.24 -21.64
N GLU A 465 -21.57 1.10 -22.79
CA GLU A 465 -22.05 -0.19 -23.28
C GLU A 465 -20.91 -0.96 -23.95
N ALA A 466 -20.59 -2.13 -23.40
CA ALA A 466 -19.69 -3.09 -24.01
C ALA A 466 -20.46 -3.95 -25.01
N ILE A 467 -19.88 -4.14 -26.20
CA ILE A 467 -20.43 -4.96 -27.28
C ILE A 467 -19.48 -6.12 -27.53
N VAL A 468 -19.98 -7.33 -27.43
CA VAL A 468 -19.25 -8.56 -27.73
C VAL A 468 -19.90 -9.25 -28.92
N SER A 469 -19.11 -9.55 -29.95
CA SER A 469 -19.57 -10.24 -31.15
C SER A 469 -18.72 -11.44 -31.51
N ILE A 470 -19.31 -12.37 -32.26
CA ILE A 470 -18.62 -13.55 -32.80
C ILE A 470 -18.41 -13.37 -34.29
N ARG A 471 -17.19 -13.59 -34.77
CA ARG A 471 -16.85 -13.51 -36.20
C ARG A 471 -16.18 -14.78 -36.71
N ALA A 472 -16.45 -15.12 -37.97
CA ALA A 472 -15.73 -16.18 -38.69
C ALA A 472 -14.36 -15.76 -39.21
N GLU A 473 -14.15 -14.45 -39.38
CA GLU A 473 -12.93 -13.80 -39.86
C GLU A 473 -12.83 -12.44 -39.15
N LEU A 474 -11.63 -11.99 -38.76
CA LEU A 474 -11.44 -10.70 -38.05
C LEU A 474 -12.11 -9.51 -38.77
N ASN A 475 -11.93 -9.44 -40.09
CA ASN A 475 -12.52 -8.42 -40.98
C ASN A 475 -13.92 -8.80 -41.51
N GLY A 476 -14.48 -9.90 -41.03
CA GLY A 476 -15.80 -10.39 -41.40
C GLY A 476 -16.94 -9.65 -40.69
N SER A 477 -18.17 -9.93 -41.11
CA SER A 477 -19.37 -9.49 -40.39
C SER A 477 -19.57 -10.26 -39.09
N ASP A 478 -20.22 -9.63 -38.12
CA ASP A 478 -20.68 -10.28 -36.89
C ASP A 478 -21.69 -11.39 -37.24
N LEU A 479 -21.41 -12.63 -36.80
CA LEU A 479 -22.34 -13.77 -36.88
C LEU A 479 -23.45 -13.66 -35.84
N ALA A 480 -23.06 -13.21 -34.64
CA ALA A 480 -23.93 -12.88 -33.52
C ALA A 480 -23.25 -11.80 -32.67
N PHE A 481 -24.03 -11.06 -31.90
CA PHE A 481 -23.50 -10.11 -30.92
C PHE A 481 -24.48 -9.93 -29.76
N SER A 482 -23.94 -9.46 -28.64
CA SER A 482 -24.67 -9.03 -27.46
C SER A 482 -24.06 -7.73 -26.95
N SER A 483 -24.86 -6.91 -26.27
CA SER A 483 -24.39 -5.67 -25.67
C SER A 483 -25.07 -5.41 -24.33
N LEU A 484 -24.31 -4.89 -23.38
CA LEU A 484 -24.77 -4.51 -22.05
C LEU A 484 -23.79 -3.52 -21.42
N ILE A 485 -24.17 -2.91 -20.30
CA ILE A 485 -23.26 -2.12 -19.47
C ILE A 485 -22.69 -3.06 -18.41
N PRO A 486 -21.37 -3.34 -18.40
CA PRO A 486 -20.76 -4.19 -17.38
C PRO A 486 -20.92 -3.61 -15.97
N PRO A 487 -20.87 -4.43 -14.90
CA PRO A 487 -20.92 -3.91 -13.54
C PRO A 487 -19.73 -2.98 -13.26
N SER A 488 -19.99 -1.90 -12.52
CA SER A 488 -18.92 -0.99 -12.08
C SER A 488 -18.00 -1.72 -11.11
N HIS A 489 -16.72 -1.78 -11.43
CA HIS A 489 -15.67 -2.33 -10.60
C HIS A 489 -15.33 -1.35 -9.46
N ASP A 490 -15.09 -1.87 -8.26
CA ASP A 490 -14.70 -1.04 -7.12
C ASP A 490 -13.20 -0.74 -7.15
N TRP A 491 -12.85 0.44 -7.68
CA TRP A 491 -11.47 0.92 -7.76
C TRP A 491 -10.90 1.39 -6.40
N ASN A 492 -11.63 1.27 -5.30
CA ASN A 492 -11.20 1.79 -3.98
C ASN A 492 -10.14 0.91 -3.29
N GLY A 493 -9.86 -0.30 -3.80
CA GLY A 493 -8.68 -1.08 -3.41
C GLY A 493 -7.50 -0.71 -4.30
N TRP A 494 -6.42 -0.19 -3.72
CA TRP A 494 -5.20 0.18 -4.46
C TRP A 494 -4.63 -1.02 -5.24
N PHE A 495 -3.74 -0.74 -6.20
CA PHE A 495 -3.01 -1.64 -7.13
C PHE A 495 -2.34 -2.91 -6.54
N TYR A 496 -2.52 -3.20 -5.25
CA TYR A 496 -1.78 -4.20 -4.48
C TYR A 496 -2.68 -5.24 -3.79
N GLU A 497 -3.99 -5.08 -3.87
CA GLU A 497 -4.96 -6.08 -3.39
C GLU A 497 -5.50 -6.87 -4.58
N TRP A 498 -5.79 -8.15 -4.35
CA TRP A 498 -6.26 -9.07 -5.38
C TRP A 498 -7.64 -8.64 -5.91
N HIS A 499 -7.69 -8.17 -7.16
CA HIS A 499 -8.93 -7.82 -7.87
C HIS A 499 -9.20 -8.76 -9.03
N ALA A 500 -9.73 -9.95 -8.71
CA ALA A 500 -10.24 -10.85 -9.73
C ALA A 500 -11.21 -10.12 -10.68
N PRO A 501 -11.20 -10.45 -11.98
CA PRO A 501 -12.13 -9.82 -12.91
C PRO A 501 -13.57 -10.14 -12.54
N ASP A 502 -14.44 -9.18 -12.82
CA ASP A 502 -15.88 -9.38 -12.81
C ASP A 502 -16.25 -10.18 -14.06
N TRP A 503 -16.78 -11.38 -13.88
CA TRP A 503 -17.21 -12.23 -15.01
C TRP A 503 -18.54 -11.73 -15.55
N VAL A 504 -18.56 -11.37 -16.83
CA VAL A 504 -19.72 -10.77 -17.50
C VAL A 504 -20.22 -11.68 -18.61
N MET A 505 -21.49 -12.06 -18.53
CA MET A 505 -22.15 -12.95 -19.49
C MET A 505 -22.80 -12.19 -20.63
N PHE A 506 -22.39 -12.51 -21.86
CA PHE A 506 -22.93 -12.04 -23.12
C PHE A 506 -23.72 -13.16 -23.79
N ASP A 507 -25.05 -13.07 -23.66
CA ASP A 507 -26.01 -14.00 -24.26
C ASP A 507 -26.49 -13.46 -25.62
N PHE A 508 -26.49 -14.31 -26.65
CA PHE A 508 -26.89 -13.97 -28.01
C PHE A 508 -27.61 -15.15 -28.66
N PRO A 509 -28.31 -14.96 -29.80
CA PRO A 509 -28.99 -16.09 -30.46
C PRO A 509 -28.01 -17.22 -30.81
N ASP A 510 -28.36 -18.46 -30.45
CA ASP A 510 -27.57 -19.65 -30.77
C ASP A 510 -27.16 -19.69 -32.24
N ILE A 511 -25.85 -19.83 -32.49
CA ILE A 511 -25.27 -19.93 -33.83
C ILE A 511 -24.62 -21.28 -34.08
N GLU A 512 -24.75 -21.78 -35.30
CA GLU A 512 -24.05 -22.99 -35.74
C GLU A 512 -22.61 -22.66 -36.15
N LEU A 513 -21.66 -23.39 -35.56
CA LEU A 513 -20.23 -23.30 -35.85
C LEU A 513 -19.70 -24.59 -36.49
N ILE A 514 -18.66 -24.42 -37.30
CA ILE A 514 -17.94 -25.55 -37.90
C ILE A 514 -16.83 -25.97 -36.94
N LEU A 515 -16.89 -27.21 -36.47
CA LEU A 515 -15.87 -27.78 -35.60
C LEU A 515 -14.48 -27.70 -36.24
N GLY A 516 -13.47 -27.34 -35.44
CA GLY A 516 -12.08 -27.25 -35.90
C GLY A 516 -11.78 -26.02 -36.76
N LYS A 517 -12.75 -25.15 -37.04
CA LYS A 517 -12.54 -23.84 -37.67
C LYS A 517 -12.28 -22.78 -36.61
N GLU A 518 -11.33 -21.88 -36.85
CA GLU A 518 -11.09 -20.73 -35.97
C GLU A 518 -12.20 -19.66 -36.10
N TYR A 519 -12.60 -19.11 -34.97
CA TYR A 519 -13.55 -17.99 -34.82
C TYR A 519 -12.97 -16.96 -33.86
N TYR A 520 -13.57 -15.77 -33.80
CA TYR A 520 -13.08 -14.65 -32.99
C TYR A 520 -14.19 -14.09 -32.12
N ILE A 521 -13.91 -13.93 -30.82
CA ILE A 521 -14.70 -13.14 -29.88
C ILE A 521 -14.17 -11.72 -29.96
N VAL A 522 -14.97 -10.78 -30.44
CA VAL A 522 -14.58 -9.37 -30.64
C VAL A 522 -15.27 -8.49 -29.61
N ALA A 523 -14.50 -7.80 -28.79
CA ALA A 523 -14.98 -6.88 -27.76
C ALA A 523 -14.65 -5.42 -28.11
N ARG A 524 -15.62 -4.53 -27.92
CA ARG A 524 -15.53 -3.10 -28.22
C ARG A 524 -16.54 -2.30 -27.38
N GLN A 525 -16.39 -0.97 -27.35
CA GLN A 525 -17.38 -0.08 -26.73
C GLN A 525 -18.25 0.64 -27.76
N SER A 526 -19.43 1.08 -27.32
CA SER A 526 -20.37 1.87 -28.13
C SER A 526 -19.89 3.31 -28.34
N THR A 527 -19.46 4.00 -27.27
CA THR A 527 -19.13 5.44 -27.34
C THR A 527 -17.67 5.78 -27.07
N GLY A 528 -16.92 4.86 -26.46
CA GLY A 528 -15.50 5.01 -26.17
C GLY A 528 -15.21 5.79 -24.89
N ILE A 529 -16.15 5.75 -23.93
CA ILE A 529 -15.92 6.35 -22.62
C ILE A 529 -14.93 5.48 -21.86
N TRP A 530 -13.84 6.11 -21.41
CA TRP A 530 -12.79 5.43 -20.68
C TRP A 530 -13.35 4.68 -19.45
N GLY A 531 -12.89 3.44 -19.27
CA GLY A 531 -13.13 2.70 -18.03
C GLY A 531 -13.40 1.20 -18.20
N ASP A 532 -13.47 0.66 -19.41
CA ASP A 532 -13.65 -0.78 -19.62
C ASP A 532 -12.34 -1.46 -20.01
N PHE A 533 -12.05 -2.53 -19.29
CA PHE A 533 -10.84 -3.32 -19.45
C PHE A 533 -11.17 -4.81 -19.45
N LEU A 534 -10.54 -5.54 -20.36
CA LEU A 534 -10.54 -7.00 -20.35
C LEU A 534 -9.32 -7.51 -19.61
N SER A 535 -9.55 -8.48 -18.73
CA SER A 535 -8.50 -9.23 -18.04
C SER A 535 -7.80 -10.23 -18.96
N TRP A 536 -6.50 -10.41 -18.76
CA TRP A 536 -5.67 -11.36 -19.49
C TRP A 536 -4.54 -11.92 -18.60
N THR A 537 -3.89 -12.98 -19.09
CA THR A 537 -2.84 -13.72 -18.36
C THR A 537 -1.61 -13.94 -19.23
N ASP A 538 -0.43 -13.91 -18.58
CA ASP A 538 0.82 -14.38 -19.14
C ASP A 538 0.82 -15.93 -19.13
N ASP A 539 1.58 -16.57 -20.03
CA ASP A 539 1.72 -18.04 -20.23
C ASP A 539 0.81 -18.72 -21.27
N ASN A 540 0.05 -17.98 -22.09
CA ASN A 540 -0.87 -18.51 -23.12
C ASN A 540 -1.58 -19.81 -22.72
N PRO A 541 -2.39 -19.79 -21.65
CA PRO A 541 -3.00 -21.01 -21.15
C PRO A 541 -4.01 -21.62 -22.14
N TYR A 542 -4.41 -20.88 -23.19
CA TYR A 542 -5.27 -21.35 -24.25
C TYR A 542 -4.52 -21.46 -25.58
N ILE A 543 -3.86 -22.61 -25.77
CA ILE A 543 -2.99 -22.88 -26.92
C ILE A 543 -3.65 -22.83 -28.30
N ASN A 544 -4.99 -22.84 -28.36
CA ASN A 544 -5.76 -22.87 -29.61
C ASN A 544 -6.22 -21.46 -30.05
N GLY A 545 -5.67 -20.41 -29.46
CA GLY A 545 -6.07 -19.04 -29.74
C GLY A 545 -4.91 -18.04 -29.71
N SER A 546 -5.26 -16.79 -29.99
CA SER A 546 -4.37 -15.62 -29.87
C SER A 546 -5.20 -14.35 -29.68
N ILE A 547 -4.62 -13.37 -29.01
CA ILE A 547 -5.17 -12.01 -28.93
C ILE A 547 -4.77 -11.19 -30.15
N TYR A 548 -5.74 -10.48 -30.70
CA TYR A 548 -5.58 -9.46 -31.71
C TYR A 548 -6.13 -8.14 -31.20
N PHE A 549 -5.55 -7.04 -31.68
CA PHE A 549 -6.06 -5.70 -31.42
C PHE A 549 -6.18 -4.91 -32.72
N SER A 550 -7.13 -3.99 -32.75
CA SER A 550 -7.34 -3.01 -33.81
C SER A 550 -7.31 -1.62 -33.19
N GLU A 551 -6.70 -0.66 -33.87
CA GLU A 551 -6.61 0.76 -33.44
C GLU A 551 -7.47 1.67 -34.34
N ASP A 552 -8.25 1.07 -35.24
CA ASP A 552 -9.01 1.74 -36.30
C ASP A 552 -10.42 1.14 -36.46
N ALA A 553 -11.05 0.78 -35.34
CA ALA A 553 -12.42 0.27 -35.26
C ALA A 553 -12.66 -0.99 -36.11
N GLY A 554 -11.68 -1.89 -36.13
CA GLY A 554 -11.74 -3.20 -36.79
C GLY A 554 -11.39 -3.19 -38.28
N GLU A 555 -10.83 -2.11 -38.83
CA GLU A 555 -10.37 -2.09 -40.23
C GLU A 555 -9.06 -2.85 -40.44
N THR A 556 -8.12 -2.73 -39.48
CA THR A 556 -6.87 -3.48 -39.46
C THR A 556 -6.63 -4.13 -38.11
N TRP A 557 -5.97 -5.29 -38.14
CA TRP A 557 -5.71 -6.10 -36.95
C TRP A 557 -4.23 -6.43 -36.85
N LYS A 558 -3.73 -6.42 -35.62
CA LYS A 558 -2.36 -6.80 -35.26
C LYS A 558 -2.45 -7.88 -34.18
N ILE A 559 -1.58 -8.87 -34.24
CA ILE A 559 -1.47 -9.87 -33.16
C ILE A 559 -0.73 -9.26 -31.97
N PHE A 560 -1.18 -9.56 -30.76
CA PHE A 560 -0.64 -8.93 -29.55
C PHE A 560 0.82 -9.33 -29.28
N ASN A 561 1.16 -10.60 -29.52
CA ASN A 561 2.50 -11.19 -29.31
C ASN A 561 3.60 -10.62 -30.22
N GLU A 562 3.28 -9.78 -31.20
CA GLU A 562 4.26 -9.13 -32.08
C GLU A 562 4.63 -7.70 -31.63
N ARG A 563 4.14 -7.25 -30.46
CA ARG A 563 4.54 -5.96 -29.89
C ARG A 563 6.01 -5.97 -29.46
N PRO A 564 6.80 -4.92 -29.80
CA PRO A 564 8.13 -4.76 -29.23
C PRO A 564 8.03 -4.72 -27.70
N ASN A 565 8.81 -5.55 -27.02
CA ASN A 565 8.90 -5.67 -25.54
C ASN A 565 7.77 -6.47 -24.85
N VAL A 566 6.91 -7.20 -25.58
CA VAL A 566 6.01 -8.20 -24.98
C VAL A 566 6.67 -9.58 -25.17
N GLU A 567 7.29 -10.12 -24.12
CA GLU A 567 7.95 -11.43 -24.15
C GLU A 567 6.99 -12.60 -23.93
N PHE A 568 5.73 -12.32 -23.59
CA PHE A 568 4.75 -13.31 -23.18
C PHE A 568 3.71 -13.58 -24.27
N ASN A 569 3.30 -14.83 -24.38
CA ASN A 569 2.18 -15.24 -25.20
C ASN A 569 0.92 -15.08 -24.33
N THR A 570 -0.09 -14.34 -24.79
CA THR A 570 -1.18 -13.84 -23.93
C THR A 570 -2.56 -14.26 -24.43
N ASP A 571 -3.50 -14.49 -23.50
CA ASP A 571 -4.92 -14.75 -23.78
C ASP A 571 -5.83 -13.92 -22.87
N VAL A 572 -6.96 -13.46 -23.41
CA VAL A 572 -8.04 -12.86 -22.62
C VAL A 572 -8.67 -13.92 -21.72
N ASN A 573 -9.19 -13.54 -20.56
CA ASN A 573 -10.01 -14.42 -19.75
C ASN A 573 -11.42 -14.56 -20.34
N PHE A 574 -11.76 -15.76 -20.84
CA PHE A 574 -13.04 -16.05 -21.48
C PHE A 574 -13.55 -17.46 -21.22
N VAL A 575 -14.87 -17.62 -21.31
CA VAL A 575 -15.53 -18.93 -21.36
C VAL A 575 -16.58 -18.92 -22.46
N THR A 576 -16.54 -19.90 -23.36
CA THR A 576 -17.60 -20.12 -24.35
C THR A 576 -18.52 -21.25 -23.92
N TYR A 577 -19.80 -21.18 -24.32
CA TYR A 577 -20.82 -22.15 -23.93
C TYR A 577 -21.58 -22.69 -25.15
N GLY A 578 -21.75 -24.00 -25.19
CA GLY A 578 -22.37 -24.71 -26.32
C GLY A 578 -22.95 -26.07 -25.95
N VAL A 579 -23.48 -26.78 -26.95
CA VAL A 579 -24.05 -28.15 -26.86
C VAL A 579 -23.79 -28.96 -28.11
#